data_AF-A0A522GQR0-F1
#
_entry.id   AF-A0A522GQR0-F1
#
_cell.length_a   1.000
_cell.length_b   1.000
_cell.length_c   1.000
_cell.angle_alpha   90.00
_cell.angle_beta   90.00
_cell.angle_gamma   90.00
#
_symmetry.space_group_name_H-M   'P 1'
#
loop_
_entity.id
_entity.type
_entity.pdbx_description
1 polymer ?
#
loop_
_entity_poly.entity_id
_entity_poly.type
_entity_poly.pdbx_seq_one_letter_code
_entity_poly.pdbx_strand_id
1 'polypeptide(L)'
;IDIDEDRYKTALDNFKQAGVSEYIDARLADAHSLVKELKGPFDFVFSDADKDWYKNYFIDVDPKLKVGGCFTAHNISRGGRGYGGGQGIFLEYVMSMKNYETSINSLGGGVSISYKKAEK
;
A
#
# COMPACT_ATOMS: atom_id res chain seq x y z
N ILE A 1 -5.43 3.44 7.80
CA ILE A 1 -6.32 4.49 7.27
C ILE A 1 -7.51 3.76 6.69
N ASP A 2 -8.71 4.08 7.12
CA ASP A 2 -9.93 3.51 6.58
C ASP A 2 -10.99 4.63 6.51
N ILE A 3 -11.84 4.61 5.49
CA ILE A 3 -12.92 5.58 5.31
C ILE A 3 -14.22 5.09 5.97
N ASP A 4 -14.33 3.78 6.21
CA ASP A 4 -15.49 3.14 6.81
C ASP A 4 -15.42 3.25 8.34
N GLU A 5 -16.37 3.97 8.92
CA GLU A 5 -16.42 4.25 10.36
C GLU A 5 -16.66 2.99 11.20
N ASP A 6 -17.45 2.03 10.71
CA ASP A 6 -17.78 0.82 11.45
C ASP A 6 -16.59 -0.14 11.49
N ARG A 7 -15.88 -0.29 10.36
CA ARG A 7 -14.61 -1.05 10.32
C ARG A 7 -13.55 -0.40 11.18
N TYR A 8 -13.44 0.92 11.15
CA TYR A 8 -12.51 1.67 11.98
C TYR A 8 -12.76 1.42 13.47
N LYS A 9 -14.01 1.53 13.94
CA LYS A 9 -14.38 1.26 15.35
C LYS A 9 -14.06 -0.18 15.75
N THR A 10 -14.44 -1.13 14.89
CA THR A 10 -14.14 -2.56 15.12
C THR A 10 -12.63 -2.81 15.21
N ALA A 11 -11.83 -2.17 14.36
CA ALA A 11 -10.38 -2.29 14.39
C ALA A 11 -9.79 -1.74 15.70
N LEU A 12 -10.25 -0.58 16.18
CA LEU A 12 -9.81 -0.01 17.46
C LEU A 12 -10.06 -0.96 18.63
N ASP A 13 -11.25 -1.57 18.70
CA ASP A 13 -11.60 -2.53 19.75
C ASP A 13 -10.71 -3.77 19.68
N ASN A 14 -10.42 -4.26 18.48
CA ASN A 14 -9.52 -5.40 18.27
C ASN A 14 -8.07 -5.07 18.65
N PHE A 15 -7.57 -3.89 18.29
CA PHE A 15 -6.22 -3.45 18.67
C PHE A 15 -6.07 -3.34 20.18
N LYS A 16 -7.11 -2.86 20.87
CA LYS A 16 -7.15 -2.78 22.33
C LYS A 16 -7.14 -4.16 22.98
N GLN A 17 -7.97 -5.08 22.49
CA GLN A 17 -8.01 -6.46 22.98
C GLN A 17 -6.69 -7.20 22.75
N ALA A 18 -6.02 -6.95 21.62
CA ALA A 18 -4.72 -7.53 21.30
C ALA A 18 -3.54 -6.88 22.05
N GLY A 19 -3.77 -5.76 22.77
CA GLY A 19 -2.73 -5.07 23.53
C GLY A 19 -1.68 -4.34 22.68
N VAL A 20 -2.04 -3.93 21.44
CA VAL A 20 -1.11 -3.29 20.50
C VAL A 20 -1.48 -1.84 20.15
N SER A 21 -2.51 -1.28 20.78
CA SER A 21 -3.00 0.08 20.48
C SER A 21 -1.92 1.16 20.54
N GLU A 22 -0.91 1.01 21.42
CA GLU A 22 0.18 1.99 21.55
C GLU A 22 1.06 2.10 20.30
N TYR A 23 1.06 1.07 19.44
CA TYR A 23 1.83 1.03 18.20
C TYR A 23 1.04 1.49 16.97
N ILE A 24 -0.26 1.75 17.11
CA ILE A 24 -1.17 1.94 15.97
C ILE A 24 -1.81 3.33 16.01
N ASP A 25 -1.40 4.17 15.07
CA ASP A 25 -2.08 5.44 14.77
C ASP A 25 -3.19 5.21 13.72
N ALA A 26 -4.34 4.71 14.18
CA ALA A 26 -5.49 4.48 13.32
C ALA A 26 -6.16 5.82 12.95
N ARG A 27 -6.39 6.05 11.65
CA ARG A 27 -7.03 7.27 11.13
C ARG A 27 -8.28 6.92 10.34
N LEU A 28 -9.43 7.44 10.80
CA LEU A 28 -10.69 7.46 10.04
C LEU A 28 -10.64 8.62 9.05
N ALA A 29 -10.36 8.32 7.79
CA ALA A 29 -10.16 9.32 6.74
C ALA A 29 -10.22 8.73 5.34
N ASP A 30 -10.48 9.58 4.35
CA ASP A 30 -10.28 9.27 2.95
C ASP A 30 -8.77 9.22 2.62
N ALA A 31 -8.30 8.05 2.18
CA ALA A 31 -6.92 7.85 1.79
C ALA A 31 -6.52 8.66 0.55
N HIS A 32 -7.45 8.99 -0.36
CA HIS A 32 -7.17 9.84 -1.55
C HIS A 32 -6.68 11.23 -1.17
N SER A 33 -7.02 11.68 0.04
CA SER A 33 -6.62 12.98 0.59
C SER A 33 -5.50 12.82 1.62
N LEU A 34 -5.68 11.98 2.64
CA LEU A 34 -4.77 11.91 3.78
C LEU A 34 -3.36 11.47 3.38
N VAL A 35 -3.22 10.53 2.44
CA VAL A 35 -1.90 9.99 2.03
C VAL A 35 -0.98 11.08 1.50
N LYS A 36 -1.51 12.14 0.87
CA LYS A 36 -0.75 13.29 0.37
C LYS A 36 -0.14 14.13 1.48
N GLU A 37 -0.77 14.16 2.65
CA GLU A 37 -0.35 14.99 3.80
C GLU A 37 0.59 14.24 4.75
N LEU A 38 0.61 12.91 4.69
CA LEU A 38 1.47 12.10 5.54
C LEU A 38 2.95 12.48 5.38
N LYS A 39 3.68 12.45 6.49
CA LYS A 39 5.13 12.69 6.52
C LYS A 39 5.86 11.35 6.64
N GLY A 40 6.78 11.11 5.71
CA GLY A 40 7.71 9.99 5.80
C GLY A 40 8.93 10.30 6.69
N PRO A 41 9.99 9.49 6.64
CA PRO A 41 10.12 8.32 5.77
C PRO A 41 9.31 7.12 6.27
N PHE A 42 8.71 6.38 5.33
CA PHE A 42 8.16 5.05 5.59
C PHE A 42 9.19 3.98 5.25
N ASP A 43 9.24 2.95 6.09
CA ASP A 43 10.04 1.74 5.84
C ASP A 43 9.24 0.71 5.02
N PHE A 44 7.93 0.66 5.24
CA PHE A 44 7.04 -0.33 4.64
C PHE A 44 5.64 0.25 4.48
N VAL A 45 5.02 -0.01 3.33
CA VAL A 45 3.64 0.36 3.05
C VAL A 45 2.89 -0.85 2.53
N PHE A 46 1.72 -1.12 3.12
CA PHE A 46 0.77 -2.14 2.66
C PHE A 46 -0.50 -1.46 2.16
N SER A 47 -0.73 -1.55 0.85
CA SER A 47 -1.88 -1.00 0.16
C SER A 47 -2.89 -2.10 -0.15
N ASP A 48 -4.00 -2.10 0.60
CA ASP A 48 -5.18 -2.93 0.33
C ASP A 48 -6.46 -2.08 0.34
N ALA A 49 -6.47 -1.03 -0.49
CA ALA A 49 -7.59 -0.11 -0.65
C ALA A 49 -8.32 -0.34 -2.00
N ASP A 50 -8.90 0.71 -2.58
CA ASP A 50 -9.51 0.70 -3.91
C ASP A 50 -8.45 0.56 -5.01
N LYS A 51 -8.65 -0.43 -5.88
CA LYS A 51 -7.60 -0.93 -6.78
C LYS A 51 -7.29 0.04 -7.92
N ASP A 52 -8.27 0.83 -8.35
CA ASP A 52 -8.12 1.85 -9.41
C ASP A 52 -7.20 3.00 -9.01
N TRP A 53 -6.97 3.21 -7.72
CA TRP A 53 -6.09 4.25 -7.20
C TRP A 53 -4.68 3.80 -6.85
N TYR A 54 -4.33 2.52 -7.02
CA TYR A 54 -3.03 2.00 -6.59
C TYR A 54 -1.84 2.78 -7.14
N LYS A 55 -1.92 3.18 -8.40
CA LYS A 55 -0.88 4.02 -9.01
C LYS A 55 -0.77 5.38 -8.33
N ASN A 56 -1.89 6.01 -7.99
CA ASN A 56 -1.90 7.32 -7.34
C ASN A 56 -1.36 7.23 -5.91
N TYR A 57 -1.79 6.22 -5.15
CA TYR A 57 -1.22 5.95 -3.82
C TYR A 57 0.28 5.74 -3.88
N PHE A 58 0.76 4.97 -4.84
CA PHE A 58 2.21 4.78 -5.03
C PHE A 58 2.92 6.08 -5.36
N ILE A 59 2.39 6.91 -6.26
CA ILE A 59 2.98 8.22 -6.61
C ILE A 59 3.06 9.15 -5.39
N ASP A 60 2.02 9.19 -4.57
CA ASP A 60 1.99 10.04 -3.37
C ASP A 60 2.93 9.52 -2.26
N VAL A 61 3.18 8.22 -2.23
CA VAL A 61 4.02 7.55 -1.20
C VAL A 61 5.49 7.42 -1.61
N ASP A 62 5.82 7.27 -2.90
CA ASP A 62 7.20 7.06 -3.38
C ASP A 62 8.21 8.12 -2.89
N PRO A 63 7.90 9.44 -2.87
CA PRO A 63 8.78 10.45 -2.29
C PRO A 63 8.97 10.33 -0.78
N LYS A 64 8.07 9.60 -0.11
CA LYS A 64 8.02 9.40 1.34
C LYS A 64 8.53 8.02 1.74
N LEU A 65 8.82 7.15 0.78
CA LEU A 65 9.39 5.83 1.01
C LEU A 65 10.92 5.93 0.94
N LYS A 66 11.61 5.46 1.98
CA LYS A 66 13.08 5.49 1.98
C LYS A 66 13.66 4.48 0.98
N VAL A 67 14.89 4.71 0.53
CA VAL A 67 15.69 3.64 -0.09
C VAL A 67 15.83 2.47 0.89
N GLY A 68 15.59 1.26 0.40
CA GLY A 68 15.48 0.06 1.21
C GLY A 68 14.08 -0.22 1.75
N GLY A 69 13.10 0.67 1.51
CA GLY A 69 11.71 0.46 1.87
C GLY A 69 10.92 -0.31 0.81
N CYS A 70 9.77 -0.84 1.21
CA CYS A 70 8.86 -1.57 0.31
C CYS A 70 7.49 -0.90 0.21
N PHE A 71 7.01 -0.73 -1.01
CA PHE A 71 5.59 -0.58 -1.27
C PHE A 71 5.00 -1.94 -1.68
N THR A 72 4.03 -2.42 -0.91
CA THR A 72 3.36 -3.70 -1.15
C THR A 72 1.90 -3.46 -1.47
N ALA A 73 1.39 -4.11 -2.51
CA ALA A 73 0.00 -3.95 -2.96
C ALA A 73 -0.68 -5.31 -3.11
N HIS A 74 -1.85 -5.44 -2.49
CA HIS A 74 -2.59 -6.69 -2.40
C HIS A 74 -3.53 -6.91 -3.61
N ASN A 75 -3.95 -8.16 -3.84
CA ASN A 75 -4.76 -8.60 -4.99
C ASN A 75 -4.06 -8.47 -6.35
N ILE A 76 -2.75 -8.71 -6.38
CA ILE A 76 -1.95 -8.73 -7.61
C ILE A 76 -1.40 -10.15 -7.84
N SER A 77 -1.80 -10.80 -8.93
CA SER A 77 -1.43 -12.18 -9.25
C SER A 77 -1.15 -12.38 -10.74
N ARG A 78 -0.08 -13.10 -11.10
CA ARG A 78 0.34 -13.29 -12.51
C ARG A 78 -0.77 -13.92 -13.36
N GLY A 79 -1.20 -13.22 -14.42
CA GLY A 79 -2.13 -13.76 -15.43
C GLY A 79 -3.57 -13.96 -14.96
N GLY A 80 -3.96 -13.42 -13.79
CA GLY A 80 -5.31 -13.53 -13.22
C GLY A 80 -6.06 -12.20 -13.16
N ARG A 81 -7.13 -12.13 -12.34
CA ARG A 81 -7.93 -10.91 -12.10
C ARG A 81 -7.12 -9.72 -11.57
N GLY A 82 -5.91 -9.94 -11.05
CA GLY A 82 -5.00 -8.90 -10.56
C GLY A 82 -4.14 -8.20 -11.64
N TYR A 83 -4.32 -8.55 -12.93
CA TYR A 83 -3.65 -7.89 -14.06
C TYR A 83 -4.58 -6.97 -14.87
N GLY A 84 -5.88 -6.96 -14.58
CA GLY A 84 -6.86 -6.06 -15.21
C GLY A 84 -7.09 -4.80 -14.37
N GLY A 85 -7.48 -3.70 -15.03
CA GLY A 85 -7.88 -2.46 -14.36
C GLY A 85 -6.73 -1.73 -13.64
N GLY A 86 -7.06 -1.09 -12.51
CA GLY A 86 -6.11 -0.32 -11.70
C GLY A 86 -4.86 -1.06 -11.26
N GLN A 87 -4.99 -2.33 -10.88
CA GLN A 87 -3.85 -3.15 -10.46
C GLN A 87 -2.81 -3.32 -11.56
N GLY A 88 -3.27 -3.57 -12.80
CA GLY A 88 -2.40 -3.72 -13.96
C GLY A 88 -1.67 -2.41 -14.29
N ILE A 89 -2.40 -1.29 -14.27
CA ILE A 89 -1.84 0.05 -14.51
C ILE A 89 -0.76 0.41 -13.47
N PHE A 90 -1.02 0.11 -12.20
CA PHE A 90 -0.05 0.30 -11.13
C PHE A 90 1.18 -0.60 -11.34
N LEU A 91 0.97 -1.89 -11.60
CA LEU A 91 2.05 -2.86 -11.73
C LEU A 91 2.97 -2.53 -12.91
N GLU A 92 2.40 -2.19 -14.06
CA GLU A 92 3.16 -1.73 -15.24
C GLU A 92 3.98 -0.48 -14.90
N TYR A 93 3.37 0.48 -14.21
CA TYR A 93 4.05 1.72 -13.80
C TYR A 93 5.25 1.43 -12.91
N VAL A 94 5.09 0.68 -11.82
CA VAL A 94 6.19 0.42 -10.88
C VAL A 94 7.28 -0.50 -11.48
N MET A 95 6.90 -1.44 -12.35
CA MET A 95 7.85 -2.30 -13.06
C MET A 95 8.66 -1.55 -14.13
N SER A 96 8.16 -0.41 -14.62
CA SER A 96 8.90 0.45 -15.55
C SER A 96 10.02 1.27 -14.88
N MET A 97 10.00 1.37 -13.55
CA MET A 97 10.94 2.20 -12.79
C MET A 97 12.25 1.46 -12.51
N LYS A 98 13.37 2.02 -12.99
CA LYS A 98 14.71 1.41 -12.83
C LYS A 98 15.21 1.39 -11.38
N ASN A 99 14.72 2.32 -10.55
CA ASN A 99 15.11 2.43 -9.15
C ASN A 99 14.28 1.53 -8.22
N TYR A 100 13.38 0.70 -8.76
CA TYR A 100 12.62 -0.30 -8.03
C TYR A 100 12.96 -1.72 -8.48
N GLU A 101 12.81 -2.66 -7.56
CA GLU A 101 12.78 -4.09 -7.84
C GLU A 101 11.44 -4.64 -7.40
N THR A 102 10.65 -5.16 -8.35
CA THR A 102 9.31 -5.67 -8.06
C THR A 102 9.25 -7.18 -8.21
N SER A 103 8.85 -7.86 -7.14
CA SER A 103 8.50 -9.28 -7.15
C SER A 103 7.00 -9.46 -6.93
N ILE A 104 6.45 -10.60 -7.35
CA ILE A 104 5.03 -10.92 -7.17
C ILE A 104 4.95 -12.28 -6.48
N ASN A 105 4.39 -12.30 -5.28
CA ASN A 105 3.99 -13.53 -4.62
C ASN A 105 2.53 -13.80 -5.01
N SER A 106 2.28 -14.88 -5.76
CA SER A 106 0.92 -15.23 -6.22
C SER A 106 0.17 -16.17 -5.27
N LEU A 107 0.69 -16.44 -4.08
CA LEU A 107 -0.02 -17.22 -3.06
C LEU A 107 -1.19 -16.42 -2.47
N GLY A 108 -2.29 -17.10 -2.14
CA GLY A 108 -3.49 -16.45 -1.58
C GLY A 108 -4.10 -15.43 -2.54
N GLY A 109 -4.36 -14.22 -2.04
CA GLY A 109 -4.86 -13.11 -2.86
C GLY A 109 -3.83 -12.53 -3.83
N GLY A 110 -2.54 -12.84 -3.63
CA GLY A 110 -1.43 -12.29 -4.41
C GLY A 110 -1.00 -10.89 -3.94
N VAL A 111 0.30 -10.66 -3.84
CA VAL A 111 0.91 -9.39 -3.41
C VAL A 111 2.06 -9.04 -4.34
N SER A 112 2.10 -7.80 -4.84
CA SER A 112 3.33 -7.25 -5.40
C SER A 112 4.18 -6.65 -4.28
N ILE A 113 5.49 -6.85 -4.36
CA ILE A 113 6.47 -6.29 -3.44
C ILE A 113 7.44 -5.46 -4.26
N SER A 114 7.31 -4.13 -4.19
CA SER A 114 8.15 -3.17 -4.89
C SER A 114 9.16 -2.56 -3.92
N TYR A 115 10.39 -3.05 -3.97
CA TYR A 115 11.53 -2.64 -3.14
C TYR A 115 12.28 -1.46 -3.78
N LYS A 116 12.39 -0.33 -3.06
CA LYS A 116 13.09 0.88 -3.55
C LYS A 116 14.60 0.70 -3.42
N LYS A 117 15.30 0.57 -4.55
CA LYS A 117 16.76 0.33 -4.59
C LYS A 117 17.61 1.59 -4.54
N ALA A 118 17.08 2.69 -5.05
CA ALA A 118 17.77 3.97 -5.12
C ALA A 118 16.76 5.13 -5.19
N GLU A 119 17.25 6.34 -4.96
CA GLU A 119 16.52 7.54 -5.36
C GLU A 119 16.39 7.62 -6.90
N LYS A 120 15.48 8.46 -7.38
CA LYS A 120 15.25 8.68 -8.82
C LYS A 120 16.43 9.36 -9.50
#